data_AF-A0A849ZF70-F1
#
_entry.id   AF-A0A849ZF70-F1
#
_cell.length_a   1.000
_cell.length_b   1.000
_cell.length_c   1.000
_cell.angle_alpha   90.00
_cell.angle_beta   90.00
_cell.angle_gamma   90.00
#
_symmetry.space_group_name_H-M   'P 1'
#
loop_
_entity.id
_entity.type
_entity.pdbx_description
1 polymer ?
#
loop_
_entity_poly.entity_id
_entity_poly.type
_entity_poly.pdbx_seq_one_letter_code
_entity_poly.pdbx_strand_id
1 'polypeptide(L)'
;MRLFGASRADDGPREPERQRSRREEIEHAREKQYLQKLAQMIEEGRPAHLSSGPSPLPRTPKPSAFPPPDPAPAPPDEPLPTAPSTADDPFVPLQGGEVSAAGDYSYGDIVLLGEEDLAIFNRFIPEKEYDVVYMLQRDGSLAPKGIPLAAHGARVIGRLPAQMTRTTCQQMAWDRDMIVFHLYEYGDTARVPHPTVARNHEGKAVTVHHASESPERESANPLRRGRRFAVMFGERRWEAIYWGHDDQGALVAHNTTGEWGLMHLDLRRFEGSIKFLEMLSAGELAEVERGLLAASGENV
;
A
#
# COMPACT_ATOMS: atom_id res chain seq x y z
N MET A 1 -71.53 19.75 -37.49
CA MET A 1 -70.07 19.51 -37.36
C MET A 1 -69.47 20.68 -36.59
N ARG A 2 -69.18 20.50 -35.30
CA ARG A 2 -68.41 21.46 -34.48
C ARG A 2 -67.15 20.74 -34.02
N LEU A 3 -66.00 21.19 -34.50
CA LEU A 3 -64.67 20.75 -34.05
C LEU A 3 -64.30 21.59 -32.84
N PHE A 4 -64.21 20.96 -31.66
CA PHE A 4 -63.62 21.58 -30.46
C PHE A 4 -62.13 21.26 -30.45
N GLY A 5 -61.30 22.29 -30.63
CA GLY A 5 -59.87 22.24 -30.35
C GLY A 5 -59.64 22.37 -28.84
N ALA A 6 -59.06 21.33 -28.24
CA ALA A 6 -58.59 21.38 -26.86
C ALA A 6 -57.23 22.10 -26.82
N SER A 7 -57.25 23.34 -26.34
CA SER A 7 -56.04 24.11 -26.02
C SER A 7 -55.39 23.51 -24.78
N ARG A 8 -54.21 22.91 -24.94
CA ARG A 8 -53.35 22.43 -23.85
C ARG A 8 -52.71 23.67 -23.21
N ALA A 9 -53.18 24.02 -22.01
CA ALA A 9 -52.51 25.02 -21.18
C ALA A 9 -51.16 24.46 -20.72
N ASP A 10 -50.10 25.08 -21.18
CA ASP A 10 -48.71 24.84 -20.80
C ASP A 10 -48.49 25.50 -19.43
N ASP A 11 -48.63 24.72 -18.37
CA ASP A 11 -48.50 25.16 -16.98
C ASP A 11 -47.00 25.18 -16.63
N GLY A 12 -46.33 26.24 -17.08
CA GLY A 12 -44.91 26.46 -16.81
C GLY A 12 -44.64 26.51 -15.30
N PRO A 13 -43.43 26.10 -14.85
CA PRO A 13 -43.10 26.01 -13.43
C PRO A 13 -43.30 27.36 -12.75
N ARG A 14 -44.04 27.33 -11.63
CA ARG A 14 -44.47 28.50 -10.87
C ARG A 14 -43.24 29.31 -10.46
N GLU A 15 -43.32 30.63 -10.61
CA GLU A 15 -42.27 31.60 -10.31
C GLU A 15 -41.44 31.36 -9.03
N PRO A 16 -41.98 30.89 -7.88
CA PRO A 16 -41.17 30.55 -6.70
C PRO A 16 -40.20 29.37 -6.89
N GLU A 17 -40.49 28.40 -7.76
CA GLU A 17 -39.59 27.26 -8.02
C GLU A 17 -38.39 27.69 -8.86
N ARG A 18 -38.61 28.59 -9.83
CA ARG A 18 -37.51 29.19 -10.62
C ARG A 18 -36.55 29.99 -9.74
N GLN A 19 -37.07 30.67 -8.71
CA GLN A 19 -36.24 31.43 -7.79
C GLN A 19 -35.42 30.54 -6.84
N ARG A 20 -35.95 29.38 -6.41
CA ARG A 20 -35.19 28.41 -5.60
C ARG A 20 -34.07 27.76 -6.41
N SER A 21 -34.39 27.25 -7.60
CA SER A 21 -33.40 26.62 -8.48
C SER A 21 -32.25 27.58 -8.82
N ARG A 22 -32.55 28.87 -9.06
CA ARG A 22 -31.51 29.88 -9.33
C ARG A 22 -30.63 30.20 -8.12
N ARG A 23 -31.13 30.05 -6.89
CA ARG A 23 -30.32 30.23 -5.67
C ARG A 23 -29.37 29.05 -5.45
N GLU A 24 -29.88 27.84 -5.63
CA GLU A 24 -29.09 26.60 -5.53
C GLU A 24 -27.97 26.59 -6.59
N GLU A 25 -28.27 27.02 -7.82
CA GLU A 25 -27.28 27.11 -8.89
C GLU A 25 -26.17 28.14 -8.59
N ILE A 26 -26.50 29.28 -7.97
CA ILE A 26 -25.52 30.29 -7.55
C ILE A 26 -24.65 29.77 -6.40
N GLU A 27 -25.22 29.03 -5.46
CA GLU A 27 -24.49 28.45 -4.33
C GLU A 27 -23.52 27.37 -4.79
N HIS A 28 -23.99 26.47 -5.67
CA HIS A 28 -23.15 25.43 -6.29
C HIS A 28 -22.01 26.03 -7.12
N ALA A 29 -22.26 27.11 -7.87
CA ALA A 29 -21.22 27.80 -8.63
C ALA A 29 -20.14 28.42 -7.72
N ARG A 30 -20.54 28.95 -6.55
CA ARG A 30 -19.61 29.51 -5.55
C ARG A 30 -18.77 28.43 -4.88
N GLU A 31 -19.37 27.30 -4.53
CA GLU A 31 -18.68 26.16 -3.93
C GLU A 31 -17.64 25.58 -4.90
N LYS A 32 -18.01 25.41 -6.18
CA LYS A 32 -17.11 24.95 -7.23
C LYS A 32 -15.91 25.90 -7.43
N GLN A 33 -16.16 27.22 -7.45
CA GLN A 33 -15.08 28.22 -7.50
C GLN A 33 -14.16 28.15 -6.28
N TYR A 34 -14.71 27.89 -5.09
CA TYR A 34 -13.93 27.78 -3.86
C TYR A 34 -13.01 26.56 -3.88
N LEU A 35 -13.52 25.39 -4.28
CA LEU A 35 -12.72 24.17 -4.38
C LEU A 35 -11.61 24.30 -5.43
N GLN A 36 -11.91 24.92 -6.57
CA GLN A 36 -10.90 25.18 -7.60
C GLN A 36 -9.78 26.10 -7.09
N LYS A 37 -10.13 27.14 -6.32
CA LYS A 37 -9.14 28.03 -5.71
C LYS A 37 -8.32 27.34 -4.62
N LEU A 38 -8.93 26.42 -3.87
CA LEU A 38 -8.24 25.64 -2.84
C LEU A 38 -7.23 24.67 -3.46
N ALA A 39 -7.61 23.98 -4.54
CA ALA A 39 -6.71 23.14 -5.33
C ALA A 39 -5.51 23.95 -5.86
N GLN A 40 -5.76 25.13 -6.42
CA GLN A 40 -4.70 26.03 -6.91
C GLN A 40 -3.76 26.50 -5.79
N MET A 41 -4.29 26.83 -4.60
CA MET A 41 -3.46 27.21 -3.45
C MET A 41 -2.58 26.06 -2.93
N ILE A 42 -3.07 24.82 -3.01
CA ILE A 42 -2.30 23.62 -2.65
C ILE A 42 -1.18 23.37 -3.68
N GLU A 43 -1.46 23.59 -4.97
CA GLU A 43 -0.52 23.42 -6.07
C GLU A 43 0.58 24.51 -6.09
N GLU A 44 0.25 25.76 -5.75
CA GLU A 44 1.19 26.89 -5.81
C GLU A 44 2.17 27.01 -4.64
N GLY A 45 2.03 26.21 -3.57
CA GLY A 45 3.07 25.89 -2.60
C GLY A 45 4.09 27.00 -2.24
N ARG A 46 3.64 28.23 -1.92
CA ARG A 46 4.54 29.29 -1.44
C ARG A 46 4.68 29.26 0.08
N PRO A 47 5.84 28.86 0.63
CA PRO A 47 6.11 29.05 2.04
C PRO A 47 6.20 30.54 2.36
N ALA A 48 5.47 30.96 3.40
CA ALA A 48 5.64 32.27 3.99
C ALA A 48 7.08 32.42 4.50
N HIS A 49 7.74 33.44 3.98
CA HIS A 49 9.09 33.86 4.33
C HIS A 49 9.23 34.10 5.84
N LEU A 50 10.19 33.42 6.49
CA LEU A 50 10.84 33.94 7.67
C LEU A 50 12.25 34.39 7.32
N SER A 51 12.41 35.69 7.50
CA SER A 51 13.54 36.58 7.28
C SER A 51 14.79 36.22 8.10
N SER A 52 15.91 36.19 7.37
CA SER A 52 17.25 36.73 7.65
C SER A 52 17.86 36.73 9.08
N GLY A 53 19.04 36.12 9.18
CA GLY A 53 20.06 36.35 10.20
C GLY A 53 21.45 35.96 9.64
N PRO A 54 22.52 36.74 9.88
CA PRO A 54 23.68 36.80 8.99
C PRO A 54 24.78 35.76 9.27
N SER A 55 25.45 35.31 8.20
CA SER A 55 26.77 34.63 8.24
C SER A 55 27.89 35.58 8.66
N PRO A 56 28.88 35.09 9.43
CA PRO A 56 30.28 34.99 8.96
C PRO A 56 30.97 33.71 9.47
N LEU A 57 32.10 33.15 9.01
CA LEU A 57 33.17 33.39 8.03
C LEU A 57 33.99 32.05 7.92
N PRO A 58 34.94 31.89 6.97
CA PRO A 58 35.53 30.61 6.57
C PRO A 58 36.74 30.19 7.42
N ARG A 59 36.94 28.88 7.59
CA ARG A 59 38.21 28.30 8.03
C ARG A 59 38.59 27.07 7.18
N THR A 60 39.55 27.35 6.31
CA THR A 60 40.68 26.56 5.79
C THR A 60 40.72 25.03 5.92
N PRO A 61 41.31 24.36 4.89
CA PRO A 61 41.45 22.91 4.83
C PRO A 61 42.68 22.44 5.63
N LYS A 62 42.60 21.23 6.20
CA LYS A 62 43.77 20.51 6.71
C LYS A 62 43.87 19.15 6.03
N PRO A 63 44.79 18.94 5.08
CA PRO A 63 45.09 17.61 4.57
C PRO A 63 46.05 16.94 5.55
N SER A 64 45.61 15.86 6.21
CA SER A 64 46.51 14.97 6.94
C SER A 64 46.75 13.75 6.08
N ALA A 65 47.87 13.77 5.37
CA ALA A 65 48.44 12.61 4.71
C ALA A 65 48.82 11.57 5.77
N PHE A 66 48.13 10.44 5.79
CA PHE A 66 48.68 9.20 6.31
C PHE A 66 49.21 8.41 5.11
N PRO A 67 50.50 8.03 5.08
CA PRO A 67 50.98 7.07 4.10
C PRO A 67 50.32 5.70 4.37
N PRO A 68 49.94 4.94 3.34
CA PRO A 68 49.52 3.56 3.52
C PRO A 68 50.70 2.74 4.08
N PRO A 69 50.48 1.84 5.04
CA PRO A 69 51.49 0.85 5.40
C PRO A 69 51.75 -0.07 4.21
N ASP A 70 53.03 -0.39 4.00
CA ASP A 70 53.50 -1.28 2.95
C ASP A 70 52.72 -2.61 2.92
N PRO A 71 52.42 -3.15 1.72
CA PRO A 71 51.85 -4.48 1.59
C PRO A 71 52.85 -5.52 2.12
N ALA A 72 52.43 -6.30 3.11
CA ALA A 72 53.14 -7.49 3.52
C ALA A 72 53.34 -8.43 2.32
N PRO A 73 54.51 -9.07 2.17
CA PRO A 73 54.76 -10.01 1.09
C PRO A 73 53.77 -11.17 1.15
N ALA A 74 53.16 -11.48 0.01
CA ALA A 74 52.27 -12.61 -0.14
C ALA A 74 53.00 -13.91 0.26
N PRO A 75 52.38 -14.79 1.08
CA PRO A 75 52.90 -16.14 1.26
C PRO A 75 52.85 -16.92 -0.06
N PRO A 76 53.80 -17.83 -0.30
CA PRO A 76 53.88 -18.63 -1.52
C PRO A 76 52.63 -19.50 -1.72
N ASP A 77 52.20 -19.63 -2.98
CA ASP A 77 51.10 -20.49 -3.42
C ASP A 77 51.33 -21.95 -2.99
N GLU A 78 50.58 -22.39 -1.97
CA GLU A 78 50.36 -23.81 -1.70
C GLU A 78 49.30 -24.34 -2.66
N PRO A 79 49.54 -25.44 -3.40
CA PRO A 79 48.52 -26.04 -4.24
C PRO A 79 47.44 -26.68 -3.36
N LEU A 80 46.30 -26.00 -3.24
CA LEU A 80 45.10 -26.56 -2.63
C LEU A 80 44.64 -27.81 -3.42
N PRO A 81 44.24 -28.90 -2.73
CA PRO A 81 43.71 -30.08 -3.36
C PRO A 81 42.42 -29.75 -4.14
N THR A 82 42.38 -30.19 -5.39
CA THR A 82 41.23 -30.14 -6.29
C THR A 82 40.00 -30.71 -5.59
N ALA A 83 39.11 -29.85 -5.10
CA ALA A 83 37.77 -30.25 -4.72
C ALA A 83 37.01 -30.62 -6.01
N PRO A 84 36.21 -31.70 -6.03
CA PRO A 84 35.37 -32.00 -7.18
C PRO A 84 34.39 -30.86 -7.39
N SER A 85 34.54 -30.23 -8.56
CA SER A 85 33.60 -29.27 -9.14
C SER A 85 32.22 -29.91 -9.19
N THR A 86 31.39 -29.63 -8.18
CA THR A 86 29.94 -29.81 -8.27
C THR A 86 29.47 -28.55 -8.96
N ALA A 87 29.43 -28.63 -10.29
CA ALA A 87 28.95 -27.56 -11.13
C ALA A 87 27.61 -27.07 -10.63
N ASP A 88 27.52 -25.74 -10.53
CA ASP A 88 26.31 -24.96 -10.51
C ASP A 88 25.22 -25.61 -11.37
N ASP A 89 24.15 -26.04 -10.72
CA ASP A 89 22.88 -26.17 -11.39
C ASP A 89 22.38 -24.74 -11.59
N PRO A 90 22.31 -24.20 -12.83
CA PRO A 90 21.74 -22.89 -13.03
C PRO A 90 20.30 -22.94 -12.53
N PHE A 91 19.93 -21.97 -11.69
CA PHE A 91 18.54 -21.68 -11.33
C PHE A 91 17.81 -21.31 -12.62
N VAL A 92 17.34 -22.31 -13.37
CA VAL A 92 16.48 -22.12 -14.53
C VAL A 92 15.07 -22.00 -13.97
N PRO A 93 14.42 -20.82 -14.06
CA PRO A 93 13.00 -20.73 -13.76
C PRO A 93 12.26 -21.48 -14.86
N LEU A 94 11.97 -22.76 -14.61
CA LEU A 94 11.10 -23.58 -15.45
C LEU A 94 9.74 -22.87 -15.54
N GLN A 95 9.52 -22.22 -16.68
CA GLN A 95 8.20 -21.79 -17.13
C GLN A 95 7.45 -23.05 -17.54
N GLY A 96 6.76 -23.67 -16.59
CA GLY A 96 5.91 -24.82 -16.85
C GLY A 96 5.14 -25.13 -15.58
N GLY A 97 3.84 -24.85 -15.59
CA GLY A 97 2.95 -25.22 -14.50
C GLY A 97 2.80 -26.73 -14.45
N GLU A 98 3.67 -27.40 -13.71
CA GLU A 98 3.43 -28.77 -13.28
C GLU A 98 2.66 -28.70 -11.96
N VAL A 99 1.39 -29.12 -12.05
CA VAL A 99 0.47 -29.33 -10.92
C VAL A 99 1.07 -30.38 -9.99
N SER A 100 1.08 -30.11 -8.69
CA SER A 100 1.59 -31.05 -7.69
C SER A 100 0.77 -32.35 -7.71
N ALA A 101 1.43 -33.50 -7.61
CA ALA A 101 0.76 -34.81 -7.67
C ALA A 101 -0.17 -35.08 -6.46
N ALA A 102 -0.13 -34.23 -5.43
CA ALA A 102 -0.88 -34.40 -4.20
C ALA A 102 -1.87 -33.25 -3.89
N GLY A 103 -2.04 -32.27 -4.80
CA GLY A 103 -3.03 -31.20 -4.64
C GLY A 103 -2.99 -30.14 -5.76
N ASP A 104 -4.09 -29.40 -5.90
CA ASP A 104 -4.32 -28.33 -6.90
C ASP A 104 -3.46 -27.06 -6.67
N TYR A 105 -2.21 -27.22 -6.24
CA TYR A 105 -1.29 -26.09 -6.02
C TYR A 105 -0.67 -25.63 -7.33
N SER A 106 -0.62 -24.32 -7.52
CA SER A 106 0.00 -23.63 -8.65
C SER A 106 1.07 -22.67 -8.17
N TYR A 107 2.07 -22.41 -9.03
CA TYR A 107 3.13 -21.43 -8.77
C TYR A 107 2.56 -20.07 -8.30
N GLY A 108 3.02 -19.59 -7.15
CA GLY A 108 2.57 -18.34 -6.55
C GLY A 108 1.39 -18.46 -5.59
N ASP A 109 0.82 -19.66 -5.39
CA ASP A 109 -0.19 -19.86 -4.36
C ASP A 109 0.34 -19.50 -2.98
N ILE A 110 -0.44 -18.71 -2.25
CA ILE A 110 -0.20 -18.39 -0.85
C ILE A 110 -0.90 -19.47 -0.04
N VAL A 111 -0.10 -20.30 0.63
CA VAL A 111 -0.58 -21.46 1.39
C VAL A 111 -0.43 -21.22 2.88
N LEU A 112 -1.47 -21.57 3.63
CA LEU A 112 -1.47 -21.66 5.08
C LEU A 112 -1.18 -23.12 5.47
N LEU A 113 -0.10 -23.31 6.23
CA LEU A 113 0.36 -24.58 6.75
C LEU A 113 -0.09 -24.67 8.22
N GLY A 114 -1.02 -25.57 8.52
CA GLY A 114 -1.65 -25.63 9.84
C GLY A 114 -2.42 -24.34 10.15
N GLU A 115 -2.14 -23.72 11.29
CA GLU A 115 -2.89 -22.53 11.77
C GLU A 115 -2.17 -21.19 11.59
N GLU A 116 -0.82 -21.18 11.59
CA GLU A 116 -0.04 -19.95 11.70
C GLU A 116 1.01 -19.75 10.60
N ASP A 117 1.52 -20.84 10.01
CA ASP A 117 2.65 -20.74 9.10
C ASP A 117 2.19 -20.43 7.68
N LEU A 118 2.78 -19.41 7.05
CA LEU A 118 2.49 -19.04 5.67
C LEU A 118 3.67 -19.34 4.77
N ALA A 119 3.36 -19.79 3.55
CA ALA A 119 4.35 -19.99 2.51
C ALA A 119 3.82 -19.63 1.12
N ILE A 120 4.73 -19.40 0.18
CA ILE A 120 4.42 -19.28 -1.24
C ILE A 120 4.85 -20.56 -1.94
N PHE A 121 3.92 -21.21 -2.64
CA PHE A 121 4.21 -22.40 -3.43
C PHE A 121 5.08 -22.05 -4.63
N ASN A 122 6.15 -22.84 -4.82
CA ASN A 122 7.05 -22.70 -5.95
C ASN A 122 6.88 -23.86 -6.94
N ARG A 123 7.20 -25.09 -6.52
CA ARG A 123 7.14 -26.25 -7.42
C ARG A 123 7.05 -27.55 -6.65
N PHE A 124 6.50 -28.57 -7.29
CA PHE A 124 6.56 -29.94 -6.80
C PHE A 124 7.84 -30.65 -7.28
N ILE A 125 8.41 -31.54 -6.46
CA ILE A 125 9.56 -32.39 -6.82
C ILE A 125 9.10 -33.85 -6.77
N PRO A 126 8.68 -34.44 -7.91
CA PRO A 126 8.11 -35.78 -7.95
C PRO A 126 9.03 -36.87 -7.36
N GLU A 127 10.33 -36.80 -7.62
CA GLU A 127 11.29 -37.84 -7.22
C GLU A 127 11.49 -37.92 -5.70
N LYS A 128 11.14 -36.84 -4.99
CA LYS A 128 11.36 -36.72 -3.55
C LYS A 128 10.06 -36.55 -2.75
N GLU A 129 8.92 -36.59 -3.44
CA GLU A 129 7.57 -36.51 -2.85
C GLU A 129 7.38 -35.31 -1.90
N TYR A 130 8.02 -34.19 -2.19
CA TYR A 130 7.83 -32.94 -1.45
C TYR A 130 7.59 -31.77 -2.38
N ASP A 131 6.93 -30.75 -1.85
CA ASP A 131 6.74 -29.46 -2.49
C ASP A 131 7.80 -28.49 -2.01
N VAL A 132 8.39 -27.73 -2.94
CA VAL A 132 9.24 -26.59 -2.61
C VAL A 132 8.35 -25.39 -2.38
N VAL A 133 8.44 -24.83 -1.17
CA VAL A 133 7.75 -23.61 -0.78
C VAL A 133 8.73 -22.60 -0.21
N TYR A 134 8.37 -21.33 -0.26
CA TYR A 134 9.10 -20.26 0.42
C TYR A 134 8.34 -19.81 1.65
N MET A 135 8.85 -20.12 2.83
CA MET A 135 8.24 -19.77 4.11
C MET A 135 8.37 -18.26 4.37
N LEU A 136 7.27 -17.60 4.71
CA LEU A 136 7.24 -16.19 5.09
C LEU A 136 7.74 -16.04 6.53
N GLN A 137 8.97 -15.57 6.70
CA GLN A 137 9.54 -15.32 8.02
C GLN A 137 9.07 -13.97 8.57
N ARG A 138 8.96 -13.86 9.90
CA ARG A 138 8.55 -12.62 10.59
C ARG A 138 9.54 -11.46 10.44
N ASP A 139 10.71 -11.67 9.87
CA ASP A 139 11.68 -10.62 9.56
C ASP A 139 11.53 -10.07 8.12
N GLY A 140 10.50 -10.50 7.40
CA GLY A 140 10.28 -10.11 6.00
C GLY A 140 11.10 -10.91 4.98
N SER A 141 11.87 -11.91 5.42
CA SER A 141 12.62 -12.79 4.54
C SER A 141 11.83 -14.02 4.09
N LEU A 142 12.25 -14.61 2.97
CA LEU A 142 11.75 -15.90 2.51
C LEU A 142 12.79 -16.99 2.77
N ALA A 143 12.35 -18.10 3.37
CA ALA A 143 13.19 -19.27 3.59
C ALA A 143 12.70 -20.46 2.74
N PRO A 144 13.48 -20.96 1.77
CA PRO A 144 13.09 -22.12 0.97
C PRO A 144 13.04 -23.39 1.85
N LYS A 145 11.96 -24.16 1.74
CA LYS A 145 11.81 -25.46 2.40
C LYS A 145 11.16 -26.48 1.47
N GLY A 146 11.56 -27.74 1.61
CA GLY A 146 10.82 -28.88 1.06
C GLY A 146 9.83 -29.37 2.11
N ILE A 147 8.53 -29.31 1.81
CA ILE A 147 7.44 -29.72 2.72
C ILE A 147 6.45 -30.58 1.92
N PRO A 148 6.03 -31.74 2.44
CA PRO A 148 4.92 -32.49 1.85
C PRO A 148 3.60 -31.82 2.22
N LEU A 149 3.07 -30.94 1.35
CA LEU A 149 1.91 -30.09 1.66
C LEU A 149 0.64 -30.90 1.98
N ALA A 150 0.45 -32.01 1.26
CA ALA A 150 -0.69 -32.90 1.49
C ALA A 150 -0.74 -33.48 2.90
N ALA A 151 0.41 -33.73 3.53
CA ALA A 151 0.49 -34.25 4.89
C ALA A 151 0.22 -33.17 5.96
N HIS A 152 0.35 -31.89 5.61
CA HIS A 152 0.25 -30.77 6.55
C HIS A 152 -1.13 -30.09 6.52
N GLY A 153 -2.09 -30.64 5.78
CA GLY A 153 -3.42 -30.03 5.64
C GLY A 153 -3.35 -28.61 5.07
N ALA A 154 -2.40 -28.35 4.17
CA ALA A 154 -2.19 -27.02 3.63
C ALA A 154 -3.45 -26.51 2.91
N ARG A 155 -3.79 -25.24 3.13
CA ARG A 155 -4.93 -24.57 2.48
C ARG A 155 -4.43 -23.38 1.66
N VAL A 156 -4.88 -23.27 0.42
CA VAL A 156 -4.64 -22.08 -0.41
C VAL A 156 -5.54 -20.94 0.08
N ILE A 157 -4.94 -19.79 0.40
CA ILE A 157 -5.64 -18.62 0.94
C ILE A 157 -5.50 -17.38 0.04
N GLY A 158 -4.72 -17.48 -1.03
CA GLY A 158 -4.46 -16.40 -1.97
C GLY A 158 -3.51 -16.83 -3.08
N ARG A 159 -3.20 -15.92 -4.00
CA ARG A 159 -2.25 -16.19 -5.09
C ARG A 159 -1.57 -14.91 -5.57
N LEU A 160 -0.24 -14.94 -5.60
CA LEU A 160 0.57 -13.91 -6.22
C LEU A 160 0.64 -14.09 -7.74
N PRO A 161 0.60 -13.00 -8.53
CA PRO A 161 0.87 -13.04 -9.96
C PRO A 161 2.28 -13.55 -10.24
N ALA A 162 2.46 -14.33 -11.32
CA ALA A 162 3.73 -15.00 -11.63
C ALA A 162 4.95 -14.04 -11.67
N GLN A 163 4.78 -12.82 -12.17
CA GLN A 163 5.84 -11.81 -12.18
C GLN A 163 6.25 -11.39 -10.77
N MET A 164 5.27 -11.13 -9.89
CA MET A 164 5.53 -10.75 -8.51
C MET A 164 6.12 -11.92 -7.71
N THR A 165 5.61 -13.13 -7.90
CA THR A 165 6.18 -14.35 -7.29
C THR A 165 7.65 -14.49 -7.66
N ARG A 166 8.00 -14.32 -8.94
CA ARG A 166 9.39 -14.40 -9.40
C ARG A 166 10.27 -13.35 -8.72
N THR A 167 9.84 -12.09 -8.69
CA THR A 167 10.59 -11.00 -8.04
C THR A 167 10.78 -11.26 -6.55
N THR A 168 9.71 -11.63 -5.84
CA THR A 168 9.72 -11.94 -4.40
C THR A 168 10.69 -13.09 -4.10
N CYS A 169 10.63 -14.17 -4.87
CA CYS A 169 11.52 -15.33 -4.71
C CYS A 169 12.98 -15.00 -5.05
N GLN A 170 13.23 -14.16 -6.06
CA GLN A 170 14.59 -13.73 -6.42
C GLN A 170 15.21 -12.83 -5.35
N GLN A 171 14.42 -11.94 -4.76
CA GLN A 171 14.85 -11.04 -3.70
C GLN A 171 14.96 -11.73 -2.33
N MET A 172 14.41 -12.94 -2.19
CA MET A 172 14.27 -13.67 -0.92
C MET A 172 13.67 -12.80 0.19
N ALA A 173 12.74 -11.93 -0.19
CA ALA A 173 12.09 -10.96 0.67
C ALA A 173 10.65 -10.80 0.24
N TRP A 174 9.76 -10.55 1.19
CA TRP A 174 8.34 -10.35 0.96
C TRP A 174 7.84 -9.10 1.67
N ASP A 175 6.77 -8.53 1.11
CA ASP A 175 6.08 -7.37 1.65
C ASP A 175 4.69 -7.76 2.16
N ARG A 176 4.30 -7.25 3.32
CA ARG A 176 3.02 -7.65 3.94
C ARG A 176 1.83 -7.17 3.15
N ASP A 177 1.85 -5.92 2.70
CA ASP A 177 0.71 -5.33 2.02
C ASP A 177 0.51 -6.02 0.67
N MET A 178 1.60 -6.40 0.00
CA MET A 178 1.57 -7.26 -1.18
C MET A 178 0.86 -8.60 -0.90
N ILE A 179 1.21 -9.31 0.19
CA ILE A 179 0.58 -10.59 0.52
C ILE A 179 -0.91 -10.40 0.83
N VAL A 180 -1.23 -9.42 1.68
CA VAL A 180 -2.59 -9.07 2.08
C VAL A 180 -3.48 -8.74 0.88
N PHE A 181 -2.95 -7.97 -0.08
CA PHE A 181 -3.68 -7.59 -1.29
C PHE A 181 -4.09 -8.79 -2.15
N HIS A 182 -3.32 -9.89 -2.11
CA HIS A 182 -3.52 -11.07 -2.94
C HIS A 182 -4.18 -12.25 -2.21
N LEU A 183 -4.70 -12.03 -1.01
CA LEU A 183 -5.54 -13.00 -0.31
C LEU A 183 -6.93 -13.07 -0.94
N TYR A 184 -7.51 -14.26 -0.99
CA TYR A 184 -8.88 -14.45 -1.45
C TYR A 184 -9.92 -13.96 -0.44
N GLU A 185 -9.63 -14.12 0.85
CA GLU A 185 -10.52 -13.72 1.93
C GLU A 185 -9.84 -12.70 2.86
N TYR A 186 -10.54 -11.60 3.13
CA TYR A 186 -10.03 -10.55 4.03
C TYR A 186 -9.83 -11.06 5.48
N GLY A 187 -10.58 -12.07 5.91
CA GLY A 187 -10.45 -12.67 7.24
C GLY A 187 -9.07 -13.28 7.51
N ASP A 188 -8.37 -13.73 6.46
CA ASP A 188 -7.05 -14.33 6.58
C ASP A 188 -5.93 -13.30 6.76
N THR A 189 -6.22 -11.99 6.67
CA THR A 189 -5.23 -10.91 6.89
C THR A 189 -4.63 -10.92 8.30
N ALA A 190 -5.39 -11.37 9.30
CA ALA A 190 -4.92 -11.51 10.67
C ALA A 190 -3.82 -12.58 10.81
N ARG A 191 -3.72 -13.52 9.86
CA ARG A 191 -2.71 -14.58 9.83
C ARG A 191 -1.39 -14.14 9.20
N VAL A 192 -1.39 -13.04 8.43
CA VAL A 192 -0.17 -12.55 7.77
C VAL A 192 0.71 -11.85 8.80
N PRO A 193 1.93 -12.37 9.07
CA PRO A 193 2.79 -11.79 10.08
C PRO A 193 3.17 -10.35 9.73
N HIS A 194 3.46 -9.55 10.75
CA HIS A 194 4.02 -8.21 10.56
C HIS A 194 5.55 -8.33 10.51
N PRO A 195 6.21 -7.97 9.39
CA PRO A 195 7.66 -7.99 9.30
C PRO A 195 8.27 -7.08 10.36
N THR A 196 9.16 -7.62 11.18
CA THR A 196 9.85 -6.89 12.26
C THR A 196 11.01 -6.05 11.72
N VAL A 197 11.36 -6.23 10.45
CA VAL A 197 12.45 -5.54 9.77
C VAL A 197 11.95 -5.19 8.37
N ALA A 198 11.81 -3.91 8.05
CA ALA A 198 11.55 -3.48 6.68
C ALA A 198 12.91 -3.26 6.00
N ARG A 199 13.11 -3.87 4.84
CA ARG A 199 14.24 -3.51 3.97
C ARG A 199 13.80 -2.31 3.13
N ASN A 200 14.60 -1.24 3.12
CA ASN A 200 14.34 -0.11 2.22
C ASN A 200 14.57 -0.56 0.76
N HIS A 201 14.21 0.30 -0.20
CA HIS A 201 14.43 0.05 -1.64
C HIS A 201 15.90 -0.20 -2.03
N GLU A 202 16.84 0.08 -1.12
CA GLU A 202 18.28 -0.16 -1.28
C GLU A 202 18.73 -1.51 -0.68
N GLY A 203 17.81 -2.34 -0.21
CA GLY A 203 18.10 -3.64 0.41
C GLY A 203 18.71 -3.54 1.82
N LYS A 204 18.80 -2.34 2.39
CA LYS A 204 19.34 -2.11 3.73
C LYS A 204 18.27 -2.45 4.75
N ALA A 205 18.59 -3.37 5.65
CA ALA A 205 17.74 -3.71 6.78
C ALA A 205 17.56 -2.48 7.68
N VAL A 206 16.35 -1.94 7.71
CA VAL A 206 15.94 -0.94 8.69
C VAL A 206 15.14 -1.69 9.73
N THR A 207 15.63 -1.69 10.97
CA THR A 207 14.88 -2.24 12.10
C THR A 207 13.62 -1.41 12.26
N VAL A 208 12.48 -1.96 11.86
CA VAL A 208 11.20 -1.34 12.18
C VAL A 208 10.87 -1.83 13.57
N HIS A 209 11.01 -0.95 14.56
CA HIS A 209 10.47 -1.22 15.87
C HIS A 209 8.94 -1.28 15.78
N HIS A 210 8.40 -2.41 15.33
CA HIS A 210 7.06 -2.82 15.70
C HIS A 210 7.14 -3.16 17.19
N ALA A 211 6.95 -2.13 18.02
CA ALA A 211 6.69 -2.31 19.42
C ALA A 211 5.58 -3.35 19.54
N SER A 212 5.87 -4.49 20.17
CA SER A 212 4.91 -5.55 20.43
C SER A 212 3.59 -4.93 20.87
N GLU A 213 2.55 -5.19 20.09
CA GLU A 213 1.18 -4.79 20.35
C GLU A 213 0.71 -5.47 21.63
N SER A 214 0.90 -4.80 22.76
CA SER A 214 -0.07 -4.89 23.84
C SER A 214 -1.34 -4.17 23.36
N PRO A 215 -2.53 -4.77 23.51
CA PRO A 215 -3.81 -4.21 23.03
C PRO A 215 -4.16 -2.83 23.61
N GLU A 216 -3.39 -2.33 24.58
CA GLU A 216 -3.57 -1.00 25.16
C GLU A 216 -2.84 0.13 24.40
N ARG A 217 -1.84 -0.16 23.54
CA ARG A 217 -1.08 0.86 22.79
C ARG A 217 -1.50 1.06 21.32
N GLU A 218 -2.44 0.26 20.82
CA GLU A 218 -3.06 0.43 19.48
C GLU A 218 -3.82 1.77 19.32
N SER A 219 -4.00 2.50 20.43
CA SER A 219 -4.56 3.84 20.50
C SER A 219 -3.60 4.95 20.04
N ALA A 220 -2.32 4.66 19.78
CA ALA A 220 -1.31 5.68 19.51
C ALA A 220 -1.05 5.98 18.02
N ASN A 221 -1.42 5.10 17.09
CA ASN A 221 -1.31 5.41 15.66
C ASN A 221 -2.68 5.86 15.11
N PRO A 222 -2.90 7.16 14.91
CA PRO A 222 -4.19 7.66 14.47
C PRO A 222 -4.51 7.27 13.02
N LEU A 223 -3.50 6.95 12.19
CA LEU A 223 -3.69 6.69 10.76
C LEU A 223 -3.96 5.21 10.49
N ARG A 224 -5.23 4.82 10.59
CA ARG A 224 -5.73 3.49 10.19
C ARG A 224 -6.80 3.63 9.13
N ARG A 225 -6.88 2.69 8.19
CA ARG A 225 -7.92 2.68 7.14
C ARG A 225 -9.30 2.78 7.79
N GLY A 226 -10.16 3.67 7.30
CA GLY A 226 -11.47 3.92 7.89
C GLY A 226 -11.47 4.91 9.06
N ARG A 227 -10.31 5.43 9.50
CA ARG A 227 -10.27 6.53 10.47
C ARG A 227 -10.77 7.81 9.82
N ARG A 228 -11.82 8.41 10.39
CA ARG A 228 -12.24 9.77 10.03
C ARG A 228 -11.28 10.79 10.61
N PHE A 229 -11.03 11.86 9.86
CA PHE A 229 -10.32 13.02 10.38
C PHE A 229 -10.88 14.31 9.76
N ALA A 230 -10.67 15.41 10.47
CA ALA A 230 -11.07 16.73 10.04
C ALA A 230 -9.84 17.65 9.96
N VAL A 231 -9.68 18.36 8.85
CA VAL A 231 -8.67 19.41 8.70
C VAL A 231 -9.35 20.76 8.94
N MET A 232 -8.82 21.52 9.90
CA MET A 232 -9.33 22.85 10.25
C MET A 232 -8.61 23.94 9.43
N PHE A 233 -9.39 24.78 8.74
CA PHE A 233 -8.94 25.94 7.97
C PHE A 233 -9.60 27.21 8.50
N GLY A 234 -9.05 27.77 9.58
CA GLY A 234 -9.69 28.85 10.32
C GLY A 234 -11.03 28.39 10.90
N GLU A 235 -12.14 28.99 10.47
CA GLU A 235 -13.50 28.59 10.87
C GLU A 235 -14.07 27.43 10.04
N ARG A 236 -13.40 27.07 8.94
CA ARG A 236 -13.88 26.02 8.03
C ARG A 236 -13.32 24.66 8.44
N ARG A 237 -14.11 23.62 8.21
CA ARG A 237 -13.78 22.22 8.49
C ARG A 237 -13.95 21.42 7.21
N TRP A 238 -12.95 20.63 6.87
CA TRP A 238 -13.02 19.64 5.78
C TRP A 238 -12.81 18.25 6.37
N GLU A 239 -13.65 17.29 6.01
CA GLU A 239 -13.58 15.91 6.53
C GLU A 239 -13.15 14.94 5.44
N ALA A 240 -12.37 13.95 5.85
CA ALA A 240 -11.96 12.84 5.01
C ALA A 240 -11.74 11.58 5.87
N ILE A 241 -11.57 10.46 5.18
CA ILE A 241 -11.30 9.15 5.77
C ILE A 241 -9.93 8.71 5.28
N TYR A 242 -9.06 8.31 6.20
CA TYR A 242 -7.77 7.73 5.81
C TYR A 242 -8.00 6.39 5.10
N TRP A 243 -7.44 6.22 3.90
CA TRP A 243 -7.63 5.03 3.08
C TRP A 243 -6.38 4.15 3.05
N GLY A 244 -5.21 4.76 2.98
CA GLY A 244 -3.93 4.04 2.93
C GLY A 244 -2.76 4.98 2.68
N HIS A 245 -1.64 4.42 2.24
CA HIS A 245 -0.42 5.14 1.89
C HIS A 245 0.24 4.48 0.69
N ASP A 246 0.77 5.27 -0.23
CA ASP A 246 1.60 4.83 -1.35
C ASP A 246 2.86 5.71 -1.46
N ASP A 247 3.60 5.55 -2.56
CA ASP A 247 4.83 6.30 -2.84
C ASP A 247 4.59 7.80 -3.07
N GLN A 248 3.35 8.21 -3.38
CA GLN A 248 2.98 9.61 -3.59
C GLN A 248 2.46 10.29 -2.32
N GLY A 249 1.99 9.54 -1.32
CA GLY A 249 1.59 10.11 -0.04
C GLY A 249 0.45 9.35 0.64
N ALA A 250 -0.21 10.00 1.61
CA ALA A 250 -1.38 9.40 2.22
C ALA A 250 -2.55 9.47 1.24
N LEU A 251 -3.23 8.35 1.05
CA LEU A 251 -4.45 8.28 0.26
C LEU A 251 -5.65 8.47 1.17
N VAL A 252 -6.53 9.40 0.83
CA VAL A 252 -7.71 9.73 1.63
C VAL A 252 -8.95 9.68 0.78
N ALA A 253 -10.02 9.09 1.32
CA ALA A 253 -11.33 9.12 0.73
C ALA A 253 -12.07 10.37 1.22
N HIS A 254 -12.60 11.15 0.30
CA HIS A 254 -13.41 12.34 0.61
C HIS A 254 -14.75 12.24 -0.10
N ASN A 255 -15.78 12.87 0.48
CA ASN A 255 -17.08 12.99 -0.16
C ASN A 255 -17.29 14.44 -0.55
N THR A 256 -17.30 14.73 -1.85
CA THR A 256 -17.60 16.06 -2.38
C THR A 256 -18.92 15.96 -3.12
N THR A 257 -19.88 16.82 -2.78
CA THR A 257 -21.18 16.90 -3.46
C THR A 257 -21.97 15.58 -3.51
N GLY A 258 -21.77 14.68 -2.55
CA GLY A 258 -22.43 13.37 -2.48
C GLY A 258 -21.68 12.25 -3.21
N GLU A 259 -20.55 12.56 -3.86
CA GLU A 259 -19.73 11.61 -4.59
C GLU A 259 -18.44 11.32 -3.82
N TRP A 260 -18.11 10.04 -3.70
CA TRP A 260 -16.87 9.60 -3.05
C TRP A 260 -15.71 9.62 -4.05
N GLY A 261 -14.59 10.23 -3.66
CA GLY A 261 -13.35 10.26 -4.43
C GLY A 261 -12.14 9.91 -3.58
N LEU A 262 -11.08 9.43 -4.24
CA LEU A 262 -9.76 9.24 -3.65
C LEU A 262 -8.85 10.39 -4.06
N MET A 263 -8.07 10.90 -3.11
CA MET A 263 -7.02 11.88 -3.40
C MET A 263 -5.77 11.62 -2.56
N HIS A 264 -4.62 12.01 -3.09
CA HIS A 264 -3.38 12.10 -2.32
C HIS A 264 -3.35 13.37 -1.49
N LEU A 265 -2.95 13.22 -0.23
CA LEU A 265 -2.83 14.33 0.70
C LEU A 265 -1.58 14.20 1.55
N ASP A 266 -0.76 15.25 1.57
CA ASP A 266 0.39 15.34 2.48
C ASP A 266 -0.08 15.78 3.87
N LEU A 267 -0.43 14.80 4.71
CA LEU A 267 -0.95 15.03 6.06
C LEU A 267 0.04 15.79 6.96
N ARG A 268 1.35 15.75 6.67
CA ARG A 268 2.37 16.45 7.46
C ARG A 268 2.20 17.96 7.42
N ARG A 269 1.69 18.49 6.29
CA ARG A 269 1.41 19.93 6.14
C ARG A 269 0.29 20.42 7.06
N PHE A 270 -0.50 19.51 7.61
CA PHE A 270 -1.67 19.81 8.41
C PHE A 270 -1.59 19.29 9.85
N GLU A 271 -0.42 18.84 10.33
CA GLU A 271 -0.27 18.24 11.67
C GLU A 271 -0.87 19.08 12.80
N GLY A 272 -0.73 20.41 12.74
CA GLY A 272 -1.31 21.32 13.74
C GLY A 272 -2.82 21.60 13.60
N SER A 273 -3.43 21.17 12.49
CA SER A 273 -4.82 21.46 12.13
C SER A 273 -5.69 20.21 11.97
N ILE A 274 -5.09 19.01 12.00
CA ILE A 274 -5.80 17.74 11.91
C ILE A 274 -6.40 17.38 13.27
N LYS A 275 -7.68 17.06 13.27
CA LYS A 275 -8.39 16.42 14.38
C LYS A 275 -8.85 15.04 13.95
N PHE A 276 -8.26 14.00 14.53
CA PHE A 276 -8.72 12.64 14.33
C PHE A 276 -10.06 12.42 15.04
N LEU A 277 -10.96 11.74 14.35
CA LEU A 277 -12.31 11.45 14.81
C LEU A 277 -12.46 9.93 15.06
N GLU A 278 -13.71 9.49 15.21
CA GLU A 278 -14.04 8.09 15.35
C GLU A 278 -13.65 7.25 14.13
N MET A 279 -13.46 5.96 14.36
CA MET A 279 -13.26 5.00 13.29
C MET A 279 -14.64 4.65 12.70
N LEU A 280 -14.73 4.54 11.38
CA LEU A 280 -15.93 4.01 10.74
C LEU A 280 -16.19 2.57 11.19
N SER A 281 -17.46 2.24 11.35
CA SER A 281 -17.91 0.85 11.44
C SER A 281 -17.65 0.11 10.13
N ALA A 282 -17.63 -1.22 10.19
CA ALA A 282 -17.46 -2.05 8.99
C ALA A 282 -18.55 -1.79 7.93
N GLY A 283 -19.78 -1.49 8.36
CA GLY A 283 -20.89 -1.15 7.46
C GLY A 283 -20.65 0.17 6.72
N GLU A 284 -20.29 1.22 7.45
CA GLU A 284 -19.98 2.54 6.85
C GLU A 284 -18.76 2.45 5.92
N LEU A 285 -17.73 1.70 6.31
CA LEU A 285 -16.56 1.51 5.45
C LEU A 285 -16.93 0.82 4.12
N ALA A 286 -17.79 -0.20 4.16
CA ALA A 286 -18.29 -0.87 2.96
C ALA A 286 -19.14 0.05 2.06
N GLU A 287 -19.86 1.02 2.64
CA GLU A 287 -20.59 2.05 1.86
C GLU A 287 -19.63 3.00 1.15
N VAL A 288 -18.56 3.43 1.82
CA VAL A 288 -17.50 4.25 1.20
C VAL A 288 -16.81 3.49 0.08
N GLU A 289 -16.45 2.21 0.30
CA GLU A 289 -15.86 1.35 -0.73
C GLU A 289 -16.76 1.26 -1.97
N ARG A 290 -18.06 1.03 -1.77
CA ARG A 290 -19.03 0.97 -2.88
C ARG A 290 -19.15 2.31 -3.61
N GLY A 291 -19.15 3.42 -2.88
CA GLY A 291 -19.16 4.77 -3.45
C GLY A 291 -17.92 5.04 -4.30
N LEU A 292 -16.74 4.66 -3.81
CA LEU A 292 -15.48 4.80 -4.54
C LEU A 292 -15.44 3.94 -5.82
N LEU A 293 -15.92 2.68 -5.73
CA LEU A 293 -16.03 1.80 -6.90
C LEU A 293 -16.99 2.39 -7.94
N ALA A 294 -18.14 2.92 -7.53
CA ALA A 294 -19.10 3.56 -8.42
C ALA A 294 -18.49 4.78 -9.14
N ALA A 295 -17.77 5.64 -8.42
CA ALA A 295 -17.12 6.81 -9.00
C ALA A 295 -15.96 6.46 -9.95
N SER A 296 -15.26 5.35 -9.70
CA SER A 296 -14.20 4.87 -10.60
C SER A 296 -14.71 4.17 -11.87
N GLY A 297 -15.99 3.80 -11.91
CA GLY A 297 -16.62 3.03 -12.98
C GLY A 297 -17.05 3.84 -14.21
N GLU A 298 -16.89 5.16 -14.22
CA GLU A 298 -17.21 6.03 -15.36
C GLU A 298 -15.95 6.36 -16.18
N ASN A 299 -15.52 5.39 -17.00
CA ASN A 299 -14.81 5.54 -18.29
C ASN A 299 -14.23 4.18 -18.73
N VAL A 300 -15.09 3.21 -19.01
CA VAL A 300 -14.76 2.05 -19.87
C VAL A 300 -15.69 2.06 -21.07
#